data_AF-A0A134BGN8-F1
#
_entry.id   AF-A0A134BGN8-F1
#
_cell.length_a   1.000
_cell.length_b   1.000
_cell.length_c   1.000
_cell.angle_alpha   90.00
_cell.angle_beta   90.00
_cell.angle_gamma   90.00
#
_symmetry.space_group_name_H-M   'P 1'
#
loop_
_entity.id
_entity.type
_entity.pdbx_description
1 polymer ?
#
loop_
_entity_poly.entity_id
_entity_poly.type
_entity_poly.pdbx_seq_one_letter_code
_entity_poly.pdbx_strand_id
1 'polypeptide(L)'
;KIILPVKLGLKCRDYIFNFLENPLIPSDNNASERGIRKLKIKQKISGTFRADKGADAFFAIHSIADTAWKNEQSQLGSIRAILEL
;
A
#
# COMPACT_ATOMS: atom_id res chain seq x y z
N LYS A 1 -16.08 -8.60 -0.97
CA LYS A 1 -17.41 -7.93 -1.00
C LYS A 1 -17.18 -6.52 -1.55
N ILE A 2 -17.69 -6.22 -2.75
CA ILE A 2 -17.67 -4.88 -3.32
C ILE A 2 -18.68 -4.04 -2.51
N ILE A 3 -18.23 -3.42 -1.42
CA ILE A 3 -18.99 -2.40 -0.69
C ILE A 3 -18.22 -1.11 -0.93
N LEU A 4 -18.57 -0.39 -1.99
CA LEU A 4 -18.11 0.97 -2.22
C LEU A 4 -19.22 1.93 -1.79
N PRO A 5 -18.97 2.85 -0.84
CA PRO A 5 -19.92 3.91 -0.55
C PRO A 5 -20.09 4.76 -1.81
N VAL A 6 -21.35 4.96 -2.20
CA VAL A 6 -21.85 5.55 -3.46
C VAL A 6 -21.21 6.90 -3.85
N LYS A 7 -20.49 7.58 -2.95
CA LYS A 7 -19.81 8.85 -3.20
C LYS A 7 -18.41 8.76 -3.84
N LEU A 8 -17.68 7.63 -3.73
CA LEU A 8 -16.33 7.49 -4.32
C LEU A 8 -16.38 6.97 -5.78
N GLY A 9 -17.51 6.40 -6.21
CA GLY A 9 -17.63 5.64 -7.46
C GLY A 9 -17.59 6.45 -8.76
N LEU A 10 -17.67 7.78 -8.72
CA LEU A 10 -17.72 8.62 -9.93
C LEU A 10 -16.34 9.00 -10.47
N LYS A 11 -15.31 9.12 -9.61
CA LYS A 11 -13.97 9.58 -10.04
C LYS A 11 -13.05 8.46 -10.52
N CYS A 12 -13.27 7.24 -10.07
CA CYS A 12 -12.43 6.08 -10.40
C CYS A 12 -13.20 5.03 -11.20
N ARG A 13 -14.37 5.39 -11.76
CA ARG A 13 -15.28 4.44 -12.44
C ARG A 13 -14.57 3.61 -13.50
N ASP A 14 -13.69 4.26 -14.25
CA ASP A 14 -12.94 3.66 -15.36
C ASP A 14 -11.90 2.63 -14.89
N TYR A 15 -11.53 2.62 -13.61
CA TYR A 15 -10.54 1.69 -13.06
C TYR A 15 -11.14 0.58 -12.17
N ILE A 16 -12.40 0.74 -11.73
CA ILE A 16 -13.04 -0.19 -10.81
C ILE A 16 -13.29 -1.56 -11.46
N PHE A 17 -13.58 -1.57 -12.76
CA PHE A 17 -13.97 -2.77 -13.50
C PHE A 17 -12.89 -3.31 -14.44
N ASN A 18 -11.64 -2.89 -14.31
CA ASN A 18 -10.55 -3.34 -15.19
C ASN A 18 -10.36 -4.87 -15.19
N PHE A 19 -10.77 -5.57 -14.12
CA PHE A 19 -10.76 -7.04 -14.07
C PHE A 19 -11.76 -7.70 -15.04
N LEU A 20 -12.75 -6.96 -15.55
CA LEU A 20 -13.67 -7.46 -16.59
C LEU A 20 -13.01 -7.49 -17.97
N GLU A 21 -12.06 -6.60 -18.23
CA GLU A 21 -11.34 -6.50 -19.51
C GLU A 21 -10.01 -7.24 -19.48
N ASN A 22 -9.33 -7.26 -18.34
CA ASN A 22 -8.04 -7.91 -18.15
C ASN A 22 -8.09 -8.95 -17.01
N PRO A 23 -8.08 -10.26 -17.34
CA PRO A 23 -8.11 -11.34 -16.34
C PRO A 23 -6.93 -11.37 -15.37
N LEU A 24 -5.81 -10.71 -15.70
CA LEU A 24 -4.64 -10.62 -14.81
C LEU A 24 -4.88 -9.69 -13.61
N ILE A 25 -5.89 -8.83 -13.68
CA ILE A 25 -6.25 -7.91 -12.60
C ILE A 25 -7.24 -8.62 -11.68
N PRO A 26 -6.92 -8.77 -10.38
CA PRO A 26 -7.84 -9.41 -9.44
C PRO A 26 -9.10 -8.56 -9.24
N SER A 27 -10.24 -9.21 -9.01
CA SER A 27 -11.53 -8.56 -8.76
C SER A 27 -11.66 -7.95 -7.35
N ASP A 28 -10.66 -8.17 -6.49
CA ASP A 28 -10.59 -7.65 -5.14
C ASP A 28 -9.39 -6.69 -4.94
N ASN A 29 -9.50 -5.83 -3.94
CA ASN A 29 -8.48 -4.86 -3.57
C ASN A 29 -7.64 -5.29 -2.36
N ASN A 30 -7.60 -6.60 -2.05
CA ASN A 30 -7.00 -7.10 -0.81
C ASN A 30 -5.50 -6.76 -0.71
N ALA A 31 -4.80 -6.72 -1.85
CA ALA A 31 -3.38 -6.36 -1.89
C ALA A 31 -3.14 -4.92 -1.41
N SER A 32 -3.91 -3.96 -1.91
CA SER A 32 -3.77 -2.55 -1.51
C SER A 32 -4.22 -2.33 -0.07
N GLU A 33 -5.33 -2.95 0.34
CA GLU A 33 -5.80 -2.87 1.72
C GLU A 33 -4.77 -3.43 2.72
N ARG A 34 -4.09 -4.52 2.36
CA ARG A 34 -3.00 -5.09 3.19
C ARG A 34 -1.82 -4.13 3.31
N GLY A 35 -1.43 -3.45 2.23
CA GLY A 35 -0.34 -2.46 2.26
C GLY A 35 -0.62 -1.31 3.24
N ILE A 36 -1.79 -0.67 3.11
CA ILE A 36 -2.15 0.46 3.98
C ILE A 36 -2.40 0.06 5.45
N ARG A 37 -2.70 -1.23 5.71
CA ARG A 37 -3.01 -1.72 7.05
C ARG A 37 -1.85 -1.53 8.03
N LYS A 38 -0.59 -1.53 7.57
CA LYS A 38 0.58 -1.27 8.40
C LYS A 38 0.48 0.09 9.12
N LEU A 39 0.01 1.12 8.42
CA LEU A 39 -0.23 2.44 9.00
C LEU A 39 -1.28 2.38 10.11
N LYS A 40 -2.41 1.71 9.84
CA LYS A 40 -3.50 1.63 10.83
C LYS A 40 -3.08 0.81 12.06
N ILE A 41 -2.32 -0.26 11.87
CA ILE A 41 -1.75 -1.07 12.94
C ILE A 41 -0.80 -0.23 13.79
N LYS A 42 0.12 0.52 13.18
CA LYS A 42 1.02 1.45 13.88
C LYS A 42 0.22 2.43 14.73
N GLN A 43 -0.82 3.04 14.17
CA GLN A 43 -1.66 3.99 14.91
C GLN A 43 -2.39 3.33 16.08
N LYS A 44 -2.89 2.11 15.90
CA LYS A 44 -3.62 1.37 16.93
C LYS A 44 -2.73 0.95 18.09
N ILE A 45 -1.50 0.50 17.80
CA ILE A 45 -0.59 -0.06 18.80
C ILE A 45 0.30 1.02 19.42
N SER A 46 0.84 1.92 18.61
CA SER A 46 1.87 2.89 19.02
C SER A 46 1.40 4.35 18.98
N GLY A 47 0.14 4.61 18.65
CA GLY A 47 -0.41 5.97 18.58
C GLY A 47 0.12 6.79 17.39
N THR A 48 0.15 8.11 17.54
CA THR A 48 0.58 9.06 16.50
C THR A 48 2.11 9.11 16.35
N PHE A 49 2.59 9.77 15.29
CA PHE A 49 4.03 10.00 15.12
C PHE A 49 4.45 11.20 15.98
N ARG A 50 5.67 11.18 16.50
CA ARG A 50 6.21 12.29 17.30
C ARG A 50 6.57 13.51 16.43
N ALA A 51 6.90 13.28 15.16
CA ALA A 51 7.25 14.30 14.18
C ALA A 51 6.98 13.79 12.75
N ASP A 52 6.71 14.71 11.82
CA ASP A 52 6.42 14.38 10.41
C ASP A 52 7.59 13.65 9.75
N LYS A 53 8.83 14.06 10.03
CA LYS A 53 10.04 13.36 9.54
C LYS A 53 10.05 11.87 9.89
N GLY A 54 9.56 11.51 11.08
CA GLY A 54 9.46 10.12 11.51
C GLY A 54 8.31 9.37 10.81
N ALA A 55 7.24 10.07 10.46
CA ALA A 55 6.17 9.53 9.65
C ALA A 55 6.66 9.27 8.21
N ASP A 56 7.34 10.24 7.61
CA ASP A 56 7.88 10.15 6.25
C ASP A 56 8.87 8.99 6.12
N ALA A 57 9.80 8.85 7.08
CA ALA A 57 10.74 7.74 7.10
C ALA A 57 10.02 6.37 7.22
N PHE A 58 9.00 6.29 8.08
CA PHE A 58 8.18 5.07 8.23
C PHE A 58 7.47 4.72 6.92
N PHE A 59 6.89 5.71 6.25
CA PHE A 59 6.21 5.50 4.97
C PHE A 59 7.17 5.11 3.86
N ALA A 60 8.33 5.74 3.76
CA ALA A 60 9.34 5.42 2.76
C ALA A 60 9.81 3.97 2.88
N ILE A 61 10.24 3.54 4.08
CA ILE A 61 10.75 2.18 4.31
C ILE A 61 9.69 1.13 3.96
N HIS A 62 8.45 1.32 4.42
CA HIS A 62 7.38 0.37 4.14
C HIS A 62 6.92 0.37 2.68
N SER A 63 6.88 1.54 2.03
CA SER A 63 6.54 1.65 0.60
C SER A 63 7.56 0.91 -0.26
N ILE A 64 8.84 1.08 0.02
CA ILE A 64 9.93 0.42 -0.71
C ILE A 64 9.89 -1.10 -0.46
N ALA A 65 9.77 -1.52 0.80
CA ALA A 65 9.70 -2.95 1.13
C ALA A 65 8.50 -3.63 0.46
N ASP A 66 7.32 -3.01 0.47
CA ASP A 66 6.14 -3.56 -0.18
C ASP A 66 6.30 -3.60 -1.71
N THR A 67 6.97 -2.61 -2.30
CA THR A 67 7.28 -2.57 -3.74
C THR A 67 8.29 -3.64 -4.13
N ALA A 68 9.34 -3.84 -3.33
CA ALA A 68 10.32 -4.91 -3.55
C ALA A 68 9.64 -6.28 -3.54
N TRP A 69 8.81 -6.54 -2.53
CA TRP A 69 8.06 -7.78 -2.42
C TRP A 69 7.13 -8.03 -3.62
N LYS A 70 6.42 -7.00 -4.09
CA LYS A 70 5.55 -7.09 -5.27
C LYS A 70 6.29 -7.39 -6.57
N ASN A 71 7.56 -7.02 -6.66
CA ASN A 71 8.41 -7.26 -7.82
C ASN A 71 9.33 -8.48 -7.62
N GLU A 72 9.01 -9.36 -6.68
CA GLU A 72 9.78 -10.59 -6.41
C GLU A 72 11.24 -10.32 -5.98
N GLN A 73 11.48 -9.15 -5.37
CA GLN A 73 12.79 -8.74 -4.87
C GLN A 73 12.90 -8.89 -3.34
N SER A 74 14.14 -9.00 -2.85
CA SER A 74 14.42 -9.02 -1.42
C SER A 74 14.09 -7.68 -0.77
N GLN A 75 13.19 -7.71 0.22
CA GLN A 75 12.81 -6.53 1.01
C GLN A 75 14.00 -5.96 1.78
N LEU A 76 14.76 -6.84 2.45
CA LEU A 76 15.97 -6.45 3.19
C LEU A 76 17.05 -5.92 2.25
N GLY A 77 17.24 -6.57 1.09
CA GLY A 77 18.18 -6.11 0.07
C GLY A 77 17.84 -4.71 -0.43
N SER A 78 16.56 -4.44 -0.66
CA SER A 78 16.09 -3.12 -1.12
C SER A 78 16.25 -2.04 -0.07
N ILE A 79 15.92 -2.33 1.20
CA ILE A 79 16.13 -1.40 2.32
C ILE A 79 17.62 -1.12 2.49
N ARG A 80 18.46 -2.16 2.44
CA ARG A 80 19.92 -2.03 2.55
C ARG A 80 20.49 -1.13 1.46
N ALA A 81 20.07 -1.32 0.21
CA ALA A 81 20.51 -0.51 -0.91
C ALA A 81 20.26 0.99 -0.70
N ILE A 82 19.14 1.37 -0.06
CA ILE A 82 18.83 2.78 0.24
C ILE A 82 19.68 3.36 1.35
N LEU A 83 20.03 2.55 2.36
CA LEU A 83 20.88 2.99 3.46
C LEU A 83 22.35 3.11 3.06
N GLU A 84 22.74 2.43 1.98
CA GLU A 84 24.09 2.48 1.39
C GLU A 84 24.24 3.57 0.31
N LEU A 85 23.17 4.29 -0.04
CA LEU A 85 23.21 5.50 -0.89
C LEU A 85 23.71 6.71 -0.12
#